data_AF-A8YTW5-F1
#
_entry.id   AF-A8YTW5-F1
#
_cell.length_a   1.000
_cell.length_b   1.000
_cell.length_c   1.000
_cell.angle_alpha   90.00
_cell.angle_beta   90.00
_cell.angle_gamma   90.00
#
_symmetry.space_group_name_H-M   'P 1'
#
loop_
_entity.id
_entity.type
_entity.pdbx_description
1 polymer ?
#
loop_
_entity_poly.entity_id
_entity_poly.type
_entity_poly.pdbx_seq_one_letter_code
_entity_poly.pdbx_strand_id
1 'polypeptide(L)'
;MYQNYTTGQTALTLNLDFTIPNNHLANTISCFVDSIPEDVLLGDTAKTGRPAYHPAMMLKILLFAYSRRVFSGRKIELMLEENLPMMVLAEHQKISYHTINNFRSSDHANELVKKSFLYFTNLLEAEGLINEGAIFIDGTKIEADANRYTFVWRKAAEKFHEKLKGQAVELYDELIAKEVVKAMAQEKVQTSQGLEELAQETEDEIEKLTKEIEQEPKAIPGGSLRKARRRGLKKLLHRLKKDYVPRMKKYEEAEEIFAGRNSYSKTDHDATFMHMKEDHMKNGQLKPGCNIQAATTDQYVVGFALYPNPTDFKTLEPFLKQMPILDKFDKIVADAGYGSEYNYSMLEEEYPDKKYYIPYTMYEKEKTRKYRNDPTKLANWFYDEKDDYYLDQNGVRFNFKYYSQRKDRSTGQVRDFKVYEADEFQLTPELERLAKTKSGRQRQVRYNPNWQYLKEKAKEVLQSPEGRHIYSMRKYDVEPIFVHLKNVFGMRRTHLRGKKKVETDVGIAFMMMNLSKYWNRRWSKDQFSLFKNKNREKKRPIKLKLRVELIVFRYLRVGYFPDTFCLTTVKTFSIFVDLFNYS
;
A
#
# COMPACT_ATOMS: atom_id res chain seq x y z
N MET A 1 55.85 -5.93 -13.66
CA MET A 1 56.30 -4.52 -13.68
C MET A 1 55.10 -3.69 -13.24
N TYR A 2 55.19 -2.99 -12.11
CA TYR A 2 54.13 -2.06 -11.72
C TYR A 2 54.23 -0.80 -12.58
N GLN A 3 53.09 -0.17 -12.90
CA GLN A 3 53.14 1.21 -13.36
C GLN A 3 53.79 2.04 -12.25
N ASN A 4 54.79 2.85 -12.60
CA ASN A 4 55.39 3.79 -11.67
C ASN A 4 54.30 4.71 -11.13
N TYR A 5 53.93 4.52 -9.86
CA TYR A 5 52.96 5.32 -9.14
C TYR A 5 53.72 6.13 -8.09
N THR A 6 53.98 7.39 -8.39
CA THR A 6 54.65 8.32 -7.48
C THR A 6 53.59 9.00 -6.62
N THR A 7 53.60 8.75 -5.30
CA THR A 7 52.70 9.41 -4.36
C THR A 7 53.14 10.85 -4.05
N GLY A 8 52.20 11.79 -4.02
CA GLY A 8 52.44 13.14 -3.49
C GLY A 8 53.07 14.16 -4.46
N GLN A 9 53.17 13.85 -5.75
CA GLN A 9 53.65 14.81 -6.74
C GLN A 9 52.52 15.79 -7.13
N THR A 10 52.75 17.09 -6.97
CA THR A 10 51.79 18.13 -7.38
C THR A 10 51.79 18.23 -8.91
N ALA A 11 50.73 17.76 -9.56
CA ALA A 11 50.57 17.86 -11.01
C ALA A 11 49.39 18.80 -11.34
N LEU A 12 49.60 19.76 -12.25
CA LEU A 12 48.54 20.60 -12.78
C LEU A 12 47.93 19.91 -14.01
N THR A 13 46.94 19.04 -13.79
CA THR A 13 46.17 18.40 -14.86
C THR A 13 44.94 19.25 -15.18
N LEU A 14 44.97 19.97 -16.30
CA LEU A 14 43.81 20.67 -16.86
C LEU A 14 42.90 19.66 -17.58
N ASN A 15 42.00 19.02 -16.84
CA ASN A 15 40.96 18.18 -17.42
C ASN A 15 39.76 19.05 -17.81
N LEU A 16 39.64 19.34 -19.10
CA LEU A 16 38.60 20.24 -19.63
C LEU A 16 37.24 19.55 -19.81
N ASP A 17 37.20 18.21 -19.87
CA ASP A 17 35.98 17.45 -20.09
C ASP A 17 35.87 16.27 -19.08
N PHE A 18 35.01 16.45 -18.08
CA PHE A 18 34.62 15.41 -17.14
C PHE A 18 33.54 14.52 -17.77
N THR A 19 33.93 13.60 -18.66
CA THR A 19 32.97 12.71 -19.35
C THR A 19 32.80 11.37 -18.64
N ILE A 20 31.55 10.89 -18.57
CA ILE A 20 31.24 9.50 -18.23
C ILE A 20 31.15 8.65 -19.51
N PRO A 21 31.52 7.35 -19.47
CA PRO A 21 31.37 6.47 -20.62
C PRO A 21 29.94 6.47 -21.18
N ASN A 22 29.78 6.44 -22.50
CA ASN A 22 28.44 6.46 -23.14
C ASN A 22 27.53 5.33 -22.62
N ASN A 23 28.11 4.17 -22.31
CA ASN A 23 27.41 3.02 -21.76
C ASN A 23 27.22 3.08 -20.24
N HIS A 24 27.44 4.20 -19.57
CA HIS A 24 27.25 4.30 -18.13
C HIS A 24 25.75 4.44 -17.77
N LEU A 25 25.30 3.79 -16.68
CA LEU A 25 23.91 3.83 -16.21
C LEU A 25 23.34 5.25 -16.05
N ALA A 26 24.18 6.21 -15.63
CA ALA A 26 23.78 7.60 -15.50
C ALA A 26 23.23 8.19 -16.82
N ASN A 27 23.76 7.80 -17.98
CA ASN A 27 23.23 8.25 -19.27
C ASN A 27 21.84 7.67 -19.52
N THR A 28 21.61 6.40 -19.19
CA THR A 28 20.27 5.79 -19.31
C THR A 28 19.26 6.46 -18.38
N ILE A 29 19.67 6.78 -17.14
CA ILE A 29 18.84 7.56 -16.20
C ILE A 29 18.54 8.94 -16.80
N SER A 30 19.54 9.67 -17.30
CA SER A 30 19.32 10.98 -17.88
C SER A 30 18.39 10.91 -19.09
N CYS A 31 18.68 10.05 -20.07
CA CYS A 31 17.86 9.90 -21.27
C CYS A 31 16.41 9.56 -20.95
N PHE A 32 16.17 8.69 -19.97
CA PHE A 32 14.81 8.37 -19.54
C PHE A 32 14.12 9.57 -18.90
N VAL A 33 14.76 10.22 -17.92
CA VAL A 33 14.15 11.36 -17.23
C VAL A 33 13.92 12.54 -18.21
N ASP A 34 14.84 12.77 -19.14
CA ASP A 34 14.75 13.81 -20.17
C ASP A 34 13.68 13.51 -21.24
N SER A 35 13.20 12.26 -21.31
CA SER A 35 12.09 11.88 -22.19
C SER A 35 10.72 12.20 -21.59
N ILE A 36 10.64 12.48 -20.28
CA ILE A 36 9.39 12.86 -19.62
C ILE A 36 9.07 14.31 -20.01
N PRO A 37 7.84 14.61 -20.47
CA PRO A 37 7.42 15.96 -20.83
C PRO A 37 7.61 16.97 -19.68
N GLU A 38 7.96 18.21 -20.04
CA GLU A 38 8.29 19.27 -19.09
C GLU A 38 7.09 19.67 -18.21
N ASP A 39 5.88 19.67 -18.77
CA ASP A 39 4.62 19.91 -18.05
C ASP A 39 4.32 18.83 -17.00
N VAL A 40 4.88 17.63 -17.15
CA VAL A 40 4.79 16.56 -16.15
C VAL A 40 5.90 16.66 -15.11
N LEU A 41 7.10 17.09 -15.52
CA LEU A 41 8.24 17.26 -14.64
C LEU A 41 8.07 18.45 -13.70
N LEU A 42 7.53 19.57 -14.20
CA LEU A 42 7.37 20.80 -13.42
C LEU A 42 6.12 20.72 -12.55
N GLY A 43 6.27 21.09 -11.28
CA GLY A 43 5.15 21.32 -10.36
C GLY A 43 4.90 22.81 -10.15
N ASP A 44 3.89 23.14 -9.33
CA ASP A 44 3.62 24.52 -8.95
C ASP A 44 4.79 25.10 -8.14
N THR A 45 5.48 26.08 -8.72
CA THR A 45 6.59 26.78 -8.06
C THR A 45 6.11 28.10 -7.44
N ALA A 46 6.69 28.46 -6.30
CA ALA A 46 6.48 29.77 -5.70
C ALA A 46 6.92 30.89 -6.66
N LYS A 47 6.12 31.96 -6.75
CA LYS A 47 6.41 33.12 -7.61
C LYS A 47 7.53 34.02 -7.04
N THR A 48 7.91 33.84 -5.78
CA THR A 48 8.89 34.66 -5.06
C THR A 48 9.86 33.78 -4.25
N GLY A 49 11.06 34.31 -3.96
CA GLY A 49 12.10 33.61 -3.21
C GLY A 49 13.22 33.03 -4.08
N ARG A 50 14.09 32.20 -3.50
CA ARG A 50 15.17 31.51 -4.22
C ARG A 50 14.56 30.49 -5.21
N PRO A 51 14.99 30.47 -6.49
CA PRO A 51 14.53 29.47 -7.45
C PRO A 51 14.72 28.04 -6.94
N ALA A 52 13.70 27.20 -7.16
CA ALA A 52 13.78 25.78 -6.84
C ALA A 52 14.69 25.06 -7.85
N TYR A 53 15.31 23.96 -7.40
CA TYR A 53 16.04 23.06 -8.30
C TYR A 53 15.08 22.32 -9.23
N HIS A 54 15.52 22.05 -10.45
CA HIS A 54 14.68 21.38 -11.45
C HIS A 54 14.32 19.95 -11.01
N PRO A 55 13.04 19.54 -11.01
CA PRO A 55 12.61 18.20 -10.56
C PRO A 55 13.29 17.05 -11.31
N ALA A 56 13.56 17.21 -12.62
CA ALA A 56 14.33 16.24 -13.40
C ALA A 56 15.72 15.97 -12.80
N MET A 57 16.45 17.02 -12.41
CA MET A 57 17.77 16.89 -11.78
C MET A 57 17.64 16.15 -10.45
N MET A 58 16.66 16.53 -9.63
CA MET A 58 16.40 15.88 -8.33
C MET A 58 16.05 14.39 -8.49
N LEU A 59 15.27 14.03 -9.51
CA LEU A 59 14.93 12.64 -9.81
C LEU A 59 16.15 11.85 -10.30
N LYS A 60 16.95 12.42 -11.21
CA LYS A 60 18.18 11.78 -11.73
C LYS A 60 19.16 11.43 -10.61
N ILE A 61 19.44 12.36 -9.70
CA ILE A 61 20.39 12.13 -8.60
C ILE A 61 19.87 11.07 -7.62
N LEU A 62 18.56 11.03 -7.36
CA LEU A 62 17.94 10.04 -6.48
C LEU A 62 18.00 8.64 -7.09
N LEU A 63 17.61 8.50 -8.36
CA LEU A 63 17.69 7.22 -9.09
C LEU A 63 19.13 6.70 -9.11
N PHE A 64 20.10 7.58 -9.39
CA PHE A 64 21.51 7.17 -9.41
C PHE A 64 22.04 6.81 -8.02
N ALA A 65 21.76 7.60 -6.99
CA ALA A 65 22.15 7.29 -5.61
C ALA A 65 21.62 5.91 -5.16
N TYR A 66 20.36 5.61 -5.48
CA TYR A 66 19.71 4.36 -5.08
C TYR A 66 20.34 3.16 -5.83
N SER A 67 20.80 3.35 -7.07
CA SER A 67 21.56 2.32 -7.81
C SER A 67 22.88 1.96 -7.13
N ARG A 68 23.42 2.89 -6.32
CA ARG A 68 24.64 2.71 -5.52
C ARG A 68 24.36 2.36 -4.06
N ARG A 69 23.12 2.03 -3.71
CA ARG A 69 22.66 1.72 -2.33
C ARG A 69 22.84 2.89 -1.35
N VAL A 70 22.77 4.12 -1.86
CA VAL A 70 22.91 5.34 -1.06
C VAL A 70 21.54 6.00 -0.86
N PHE A 71 20.96 5.78 0.33
CA PHE A 71 19.62 6.29 0.67
C PHE A 71 19.64 7.51 1.62
N SER A 72 20.77 7.78 2.27
CA SER A 72 20.92 8.89 3.21
C SER A 72 21.16 10.19 2.46
N GLY A 73 20.33 11.21 2.69
CA GLY A 73 20.47 12.51 2.03
C GLY A 73 21.88 13.12 2.19
N ARG A 74 22.52 12.96 3.36
CA ARG A 74 23.90 13.45 3.59
C ARG A 74 24.94 12.71 2.75
N LYS A 75 24.73 11.41 2.51
CA LYS A 75 25.61 10.65 1.62
C LYS A 75 25.35 11.00 0.16
N ILE A 76 24.12 11.32 -0.22
CA ILE A 76 23.80 11.82 -1.57
C ILE A 76 24.44 13.18 -1.80
N GLU A 77 24.38 14.07 -0.82
CA GLU A 77 25.11 15.36 -0.82
C GLU A 77 26.62 15.14 -0.98
N LEU A 78 27.22 14.21 -0.23
CA LEU A 78 28.63 13.85 -0.41
C LEU A 78 28.93 13.31 -1.82
N MET A 79 28.04 12.49 -2.39
CA MET A 79 28.20 12.01 -3.76
C MET A 79 28.18 13.15 -4.78
N LEU A 80 27.45 14.25 -4.54
CA LEU A 80 27.47 15.42 -5.42
C LEU A 80 28.82 16.15 -5.40
N GLU A 81 29.66 15.92 -4.39
CA GLU A 81 30.99 16.50 -4.29
C GLU A 81 32.09 15.58 -4.82
N GLU A 82 31.95 14.27 -4.60
CA GLU A 82 33.02 13.29 -4.81
C GLU A 82 32.80 12.36 -6.02
N ASN A 83 31.55 12.19 -6.49
CA ASN A 83 31.21 11.20 -7.50
C ASN A 83 30.97 11.83 -8.88
N LEU A 84 31.89 11.57 -9.82
CA LEU A 84 31.86 12.11 -11.17
C LEU A 84 30.49 11.91 -11.89
N PRO A 85 29.92 10.70 -12.00
CA PRO A 85 28.57 10.55 -12.59
C PRO A 85 27.47 11.36 -11.89
N MET A 86 27.52 11.47 -10.57
CA MET A 86 26.56 12.28 -9.81
C MET A 86 26.70 13.77 -10.15
N MET A 87 27.95 14.26 -10.23
CA MET A 87 28.25 15.65 -10.63
C MET A 87 27.75 15.94 -12.04
N VAL A 88 27.92 15.01 -12.99
CA VAL A 88 27.41 15.15 -14.36
C VAL A 88 25.86 15.22 -14.37
N LEU A 89 25.18 14.34 -13.63
CA LEU A 89 23.71 14.35 -13.55
C LEU A 89 23.13 15.63 -12.90
N ALA A 90 23.91 16.24 -12.02
CA ALA A 90 23.54 17.47 -11.32
C ALA A 90 24.10 18.74 -11.98
N GLU A 91 24.75 18.63 -13.14
CA GLU A 91 25.42 19.76 -13.81
C GLU A 91 26.37 20.52 -12.86
N HIS A 92 27.13 19.78 -12.05
CA HIS A 92 28.04 20.29 -11.01
C HIS A 92 27.38 21.13 -9.90
N GLN A 93 26.04 21.15 -9.81
CA GLN A 93 25.35 21.83 -8.72
C GLN A 93 25.47 21.05 -7.41
N LYS A 94 25.80 21.77 -6.34
CA LYS A 94 25.85 21.23 -4.98
C LYS A 94 24.51 21.45 -4.29
N ILE A 95 23.81 20.36 -3.99
CA ILE A 95 22.47 20.38 -3.42
C ILE A 95 22.51 19.84 -1.99
N SER A 96 22.00 20.63 -1.05
CA SER A 96 21.99 20.25 0.36
C SER A 96 21.13 19.03 0.64
N TYR A 97 21.49 18.23 1.65
CA TYR A 97 20.67 17.07 2.05
C TYR A 97 19.24 17.45 2.46
N HIS A 98 19.02 18.67 2.99
CA HIS A 98 17.70 19.17 3.33
C HIS A 98 16.83 19.31 2.08
N THR A 99 17.36 19.92 1.02
CA THR A 99 16.66 20.08 -0.26
C THR A 99 16.31 18.72 -0.89
N ILE A 100 17.26 17.77 -0.87
CA ILE A 100 17.05 16.41 -1.38
C ILE A 100 15.93 15.69 -0.62
N ASN A 101 15.96 15.75 0.72
CA ASN A 101 14.94 15.11 1.55
C ASN A 101 13.57 15.77 1.44
N ASN A 102 13.53 17.09 1.29
CA ASN A 102 12.29 17.84 1.10
C ASN A 102 11.63 17.47 -0.22
N PHE A 103 12.40 17.44 -1.32
CA PHE A 103 11.88 16.97 -2.62
C PHE A 103 11.38 15.53 -2.51
N ARG A 104 12.19 14.60 -2.00
CA ARG A 104 11.83 13.19 -1.83
C ARG A 104 10.57 12.97 -0.97
N SER A 105 10.28 13.89 -0.05
CA SER A 105 9.12 13.82 0.85
C SER A 105 7.90 14.62 0.37
N SER A 106 7.99 15.27 -0.79
CA SER A 106 6.95 16.13 -1.35
C SER A 106 5.88 15.32 -2.10
N ASP A 107 4.65 15.85 -2.15
CA ASP A 107 3.58 15.27 -2.96
C ASP A 107 3.93 15.28 -4.46
N HIS A 108 4.60 16.34 -4.94
CA HIS A 108 5.06 16.44 -6.32
C HIS A 108 6.01 15.30 -6.70
N ALA A 109 6.98 14.94 -5.84
CA ALA A 109 7.86 13.80 -6.12
C ALA A 109 7.10 12.46 -6.13
N ASN A 110 6.11 12.28 -5.25
CA ASN A 110 5.27 11.08 -5.25
C ASN A 110 4.53 10.91 -6.59
N GLU A 111 3.89 11.98 -7.07
CA GLU A 111 3.19 12.00 -8.34
C GLU A 111 4.13 11.79 -9.53
N LEU A 112 5.28 12.47 -9.53
CA LEU A 112 6.28 12.33 -10.59
C LEU A 112 6.80 10.89 -10.68
N VAL A 113 7.08 10.24 -9.54
CA VAL A 113 7.49 8.84 -9.49
C VAL A 113 6.38 7.94 -10.04
N LYS A 114 5.12 8.14 -9.65
CA LYS A 114 3.98 7.37 -10.20
C LYS A 114 3.87 7.52 -11.73
N LYS A 115 3.93 8.76 -12.23
CA LYS A 115 3.89 9.03 -13.67
C LYS A 115 5.09 8.42 -14.39
N SER A 116 6.28 8.37 -13.76
CA SER A 116 7.45 7.73 -14.37
C SER A 116 7.25 6.25 -14.68
N PHE A 117 6.44 5.51 -13.90
CA PHE A 117 6.08 4.11 -14.23
C PHE A 117 5.24 4.02 -15.50
N LEU A 118 4.32 4.96 -15.74
CA LEU A 118 3.55 5.02 -16.97
C LEU A 118 4.47 5.25 -18.18
N TYR A 119 5.33 6.26 -18.11
CA TYR A 119 6.28 6.57 -19.18
C TYR A 119 7.26 5.42 -19.44
N PHE A 120 7.76 4.80 -18.38
CA PHE A 120 8.66 3.65 -18.51
C PHE A 120 7.96 2.44 -19.13
N THR A 121 6.72 2.16 -18.74
CA THR A 121 5.92 1.06 -19.32
C THR A 121 5.68 1.30 -20.82
N ASN A 122 5.32 2.52 -21.21
CA ASN A 122 5.17 2.89 -22.63
C ASN A 122 6.49 2.76 -23.42
N LEU A 123 7.62 3.09 -22.80
CA LEU A 123 8.94 2.88 -23.40
C LEU A 123 9.22 1.38 -23.63
N LEU A 124 8.93 0.54 -22.64
CA LEU A 124 9.11 -0.91 -22.76
C LEU A 124 8.24 -1.50 -23.88
N GLU A 125 6.99 -1.06 -23.99
CA GLU A 125 6.06 -1.47 -25.04
C GLU A 125 6.58 -1.08 -26.43
N ALA A 126 6.99 0.18 -26.60
CA ALA A 126 7.54 0.69 -27.86
C ALA A 126 8.81 -0.06 -28.32
N GLU A 127 9.60 -0.58 -27.38
CA GLU A 127 10.79 -1.40 -27.67
C GLU A 127 10.49 -2.92 -27.72
N GLY A 128 9.23 -3.34 -27.56
CA GLY A 128 8.82 -4.75 -27.58
C GLY A 128 9.44 -5.57 -26.44
N LEU A 129 9.72 -4.95 -25.30
CA LEU A 129 10.37 -5.57 -24.14
C LEU A 129 9.39 -6.15 -23.12
N ILE A 130 8.11 -5.81 -23.25
CA ILE A 130 7.00 -6.40 -22.50
C ILE A 130 6.02 -6.99 -23.51
N ASN A 131 5.54 -8.20 -23.21
CA ASN A 131 4.53 -8.88 -24.03
C ASN A 131 3.20 -8.81 -23.28
N GLU A 132 2.14 -8.32 -23.93
CA GLU A 132 0.85 -7.88 -23.34
C GLU A 132 -0.05 -9.03 -22.84
N GLY A 133 0.54 -10.10 -22.31
CA GLY A 133 -0.18 -11.32 -21.99
C GLY A 133 -0.62 -11.45 -20.53
N ALA A 134 0.15 -10.93 -19.57
CA ALA A 134 -0.08 -11.18 -18.15
C ALA A 134 0.65 -10.18 -17.22
N ILE A 135 0.05 -9.94 -16.05
CA ILE A 135 0.71 -9.31 -14.89
C ILE A 135 0.87 -10.30 -13.75
N PHE A 136 2.02 -10.24 -13.10
CA PHE A 136 2.34 -11.03 -11.91
C PHE A 136 2.34 -10.13 -10.69
N ILE A 137 1.47 -10.43 -9.73
CA ILE A 137 1.25 -9.69 -8.49
C ILE A 137 1.74 -10.52 -7.31
N ASP A 138 2.58 -9.93 -6.48
CA ASP A 138 3.04 -10.52 -5.23
C ASP A 138 3.38 -9.43 -4.21
N GLY A 139 3.44 -9.84 -2.95
CA GLY A 139 3.64 -8.97 -1.80
C GLY A 139 4.91 -9.24 -1.03
N THR A 140 5.53 -8.17 -0.53
CA THR A 140 6.63 -8.29 0.41
C THR A 140 6.52 -7.30 1.55
N LYS A 141 6.79 -7.81 2.76
CA LYS A 141 6.88 -6.98 3.96
C LYS A 141 8.26 -6.36 4.06
N ILE A 142 8.32 -5.07 4.35
CA ILE A 142 9.54 -4.32 4.65
C ILE A 142 9.45 -3.70 6.03
N GLU A 143 10.56 -3.64 6.77
CA GLU A 143 10.61 -3.00 8.08
C GLU A 143 10.45 -1.48 7.92
N ALA A 144 9.60 -0.84 8.72
CA ALA A 144 9.39 0.61 8.67
C ALA A 144 10.49 1.34 9.46
N ASP A 145 10.74 2.62 9.15
CA ASP A 145 11.56 3.52 9.98
C ASP A 145 10.82 3.90 11.28
N ALA A 146 10.62 2.93 12.16
CA ALA A 146 9.84 3.11 13.37
C ALA A 146 10.47 2.39 14.56
N ASN A 147 10.16 2.86 15.77
CA ASN A 147 10.61 2.21 16.98
C ASN A 147 9.95 0.82 17.13
N ARG A 148 10.77 -0.20 17.32
CA ARG A 148 10.39 -1.61 17.37
C ARG A 148 9.56 -1.98 18.61
N TYR A 149 9.64 -1.19 19.67
CA TYR A 149 9.08 -1.54 20.99
C TYR A 149 7.85 -0.72 21.39
N THR A 150 7.44 0.26 20.58
CA THR A 150 6.36 1.18 20.94
C THR A 150 5.17 1.04 19.99
N PHE A 151 4.11 0.39 20.46
CA PHE A 151 2.91 0.13 19.67
C PHE A 151 1.63 0.47 20.45
N VAL A 152 0.54 0.54 19.69
CA VAL A 152 -0.82 0.60 20.22
C VAL A 152 -1.63 -0.53 19.58
N TRP A 153 -2.24 -1.37 20.40
CA TRP A 153 -3.10 -2.48 19.96
C TRP A 153 -4.57 -2.07 20.05
N ARG A 154 -5.33 -2.32 18.98
CA ARG A 154 -6.74 -1.98 18.90
C ARG A 154 -7.55 -2.57 20.05
N LYS A 155 -7.45 -3.88 20.28
CA LYS A 155 -8.17 -4.56 21.37
C LYS A 155 -7.87 -4.00 22.75
N ALA A 156 -6.62 -3.58 22.99
CA ALA A 156 -6.23 -3.00 24.27
C ALA A 156 -6.80 -1.58 24.40
N ALA A 157 -6.67 -0.77 23.34
CA ALA A 157 -7.24 0.57 23.28
C ALA A 157 -8.76 0.53 23.49
N GLU A 158 -9.50 -0.29 22.74
CA GLU A 158 -10.95 -0.49 22.87
C GLU A 158 -11.33 -0.91 24.30
N LYS A 159 -10.65 -1.89 24.88
CA LYS A 159 -10.92 -2.34 26.26
C LYS A 159 -10.76 -1.22 27.28
N PHE A 160 -9.69 -0.42 27.18
CA PHE A 160 -9.45 0.68 28.12
C PHE A 160 -10.32 1.91 27.84
N HIS A 161 -10.71 2.12 26.58
CA HIS A 161 -11.65 3.16 26.18
C HIS A 161 -13.04 2.86 26.74
N GLU A 162 -13.56 1.64 26.55
CA GLU A 162 -14.85 1.21 27.12
C GLU A 162 -14.86 1.29 28.66
N LYS A 163 -13.75 0.91 29.31
CA LYS A 163 -13.61 1.10 30.76
C LYS A 163 -13.68 2.57 31.15
N LEU A 164 -13.03 3.47 30.40
CA LEU A 164 -13.08 4.91 30.67
C LEU A 164 -14.47 5.49 30.45
N LYS A 165 -15.19 5.05 29.40
CA LYS A 165 -16.58 5.43 29.16
C LYS A 165 -17.49 5.05 30.32
N GLY A 166 -17.35 3.83 30.86
CA GLY A 166 -18.08 3.41 32.07
C GLY A 166 -17.77 4.31 33.27
N GLN A 167 -16.48 4.59 33.50
CA GLN A 167 -16.04 5.48 34.58
C GLN A 167 -16.49 6.94 34.41
N ALA A 168 -16.67 7.39 33.17
CA ALA A 168 -17.19 8.72 32.84
C ALA A 168 -18.69 8.81 33.14
N VAL A 169 -19.47 7.79 32.81
CA VAL A 169 -20.89 7.70 33.15
C VAL A 169 -21.09 7.69 34.66
N GLU A 170 -20.33 6.88 35.41
CA GLU A 170 -20.39 6.87 36.89
C GLU A 170 -20.10 8.26 37.50
N LEU A 171 -19.09 8.95 36.97
CA LEU A 171 -18.72 10.29 37.43
C LEU A 171 -19.81 11.33 37.09
N TYR A 172 -20.44 11.18 35.94
CA TYR A 172 -21.55 12.02 35.52
C TYR A 172 -22.79 11.80 36.40
N ASP A 173 -23.13 10.55 36.72
CA ASP A 173 -24.20 10.23 37.67
C ASP A 173 -23.92 10.82 39.06
N GLU A 174 -22.65 10.83 39.51
CA GLU A 174 -22.22 11.50 40.74
C GLU A 174 -22.44 13.03 40.68
N LEU A 175 -22.20 13.65 39.53
CA LEU A 175 -22.39 15.09 39.32
C LEU A 175 -23.86 15.48 39.21
N ILE A 176 -24.70 14.64 38.59
CA ILE A 176 -26.17 14.80 38.60
C ILE A 176 -26.71 14.68 40.03
N ALA A 177 -26.30 13.65 40.77
CA ALA A 177 -26.76 13.43 42.15
C ALA A 177 -26.37 14.58 43.09
N LYS A 178 -25.31 15.33 42.75
CA LYS A 178 -24.86 16.53 43.47
C LYS A 178 -25.48 17.83 42.95
N GLU A 179 -26.42 17.75 41.99
CA GLU A 179 -27.09 18.88 41.34
C GLU A 179 -26.12 19.88 40.71
N VAL A 180 -25.01 19.40 40.17
CA VAL A 180 -23.95 20.24 39.59
C VAL A 180 -24.18 20.50 38.11
N VAL A 181 -24.78 19.53 37.41
CA VAL A 181 -24.84 19.44 35.95
C VAL A 181 -26.26 19.06 35.54
N LYS A 182 -26.75 19.58 34.41
CA LYS A 182 -28.07 19.20 33.88
C LYS A 182 -28.01 17.83 33.19
N ALA A 183 -29.15 17.15 33.12
CA ALA A 183 -29.26 15.89 32.42
C ALA A 183 -28.96 16.06 30.91
N MET A 184 -27.83 15.53 30.46
CA MET A 184 -27.42 15.28 29.09
C MET A 184 -27.55 13.79 28.71
N ALA A 185 -27.57 13.51 27.41
CA ALA A 185 -27.59 12.16 26.89
C ALA A 185 -26.30 11.40 27.24
N GLN A 186 -26.42 10.13 27.65
CA GLN A 186 -25.27 9.29 28.03
C GLN A 186 -24.22 9.17 26.90
N GLU A 187 -24.66 9.16 25.64
CA GLU A 187 -23.77 9.12 24.48
C GLU A 187 -22.83 10.32 24.40
N LYS A 188 -23.27 11.52 24.85
CA LYS A 188 -22.43 12.71 24.86
C LYS A 188 -21.34 12.62 25.93
N VAL A 189 -21.68 12.13 27.13
CA VAL A 189 -20.74 11.95 28.26
C VAL A 189 -19.60 10.98 27.92
N GLN A 190 -19.85 10.06 26.99
CA GLN A 190 -18.88 9.08 26.52
C GLN A 190 -17.89 9.62 25.47
N THR A 191 -17.95 10.92 25.14
CA THR A 191 -17.04 11.58 24.19
C THR A 191 -16.14 12.58 24.90
N SER A 192 -15.00 12.92 24.28
CA SER A 192 -14.10 13.94 24.81
C SER A 192 -14.77 15.31 24.88
N GLN A 193 -15.58 15.67 23.88
CA GLN A 193 -16.34 16.92 23.84
C GLN A 193 -17.34 17.02 24.98
N GLY A 194 -18.15 15.97 25.22
CA GLY A 194 -19.09 15.98 26.33
C GLY A 194 -18.41 16.00 27.70
N LEU A 195 -17.21 15.42 27.85
CA LEU A 195 -16.41 15.55 29.06
C LEU A 195 -15.83 16.97 29.25
N GLU A 196 -15.55 17.70 28.17
CA GLU A 196 -15.15 19.10 28.23
C GLU A 196 -16.32 20.00 28.63
N GLU A 197 -17.50 19.77 28.06
CA GLU A 197 -18.76 20.43 28.49
C GLU A 197 -19.02 20.18 29.98
N LEU A 198 -18.90 18.92 30.42
CA LEU A 198 -19.06 18.53 31.82
C LEU A 198 -18.05 19.22 32.75
N ALA A 199 -16.80 19.36 32.29
CA ALA A 199 -15.75 20.07 33.02
C ALA A 199 -16.05 21.57 33.11
N GLN A 200 -16.61 22.17 32.06
CA GLN A 200 -17.01 23.58 32.06
C GLN A 200 -18.18 23.84 33.00
N GLU A 201 -19.26 23.03 32.93
CA GLU A 201 -20.40 23.16 33.85
C GLU A 201 -19.98 22.99 35.32
N THR A 202 -19.07 22.05 35.59
CA THR A 202 -18.51 21.86 36.94
C THR A 202 -17.68 23.07 37.40
N GLU A 203 -16.97 23.74 36.49
CA GLU A 203 -16.18 24.94 36.77
C GLU A 203 -17.09 26.14 37.07
N ASP A 204 -18.15 26.32 36.29
CA ASP A 204 -19.15 27.37 36.48
C ASP A 204 -19.84 27.25 37.86
N GLU A 205 -20.22 26.03 38.27
CA GLU A 205 -20.79 25.79 39.61
C GLU A 205 -19.76 26.02 40.73
N ILE A 206 -18.48 25.70 40.51
CA ILE A 206 -17.40 26.04 41.47
C ILE A 206 -17.24 27.56 41.59
N GLU A 207 -17.36 28.31 40.50
CA GLU A 207 -17.28 29.77 40.51
C GLU A 207 -18.47 30.37 41.28
N LYS A 208 -19.69 29.88 41.01
CA LYS A 208 -20.90 30.26 41.74
C LYS A 208 -20.77 30.00 43.24
N LEU A 209 -20.34 28.79 43.62
CA LEU A 209 -20.07 28.45 45.03
C LEU A 209 -18.99 29.33 45.65
N THR A 210 -18.01 29.79 44.87
CA THR A 210 -16.95 30.68 45.37
C THR A 210 -17.52 32.06 45.70
N LYS A 211 -18.37 32.63 44.83
CA LYS A 211 -19.09 33.90 45.10
C LYS A 211 -20.02 33.77 46.32
N GLU A 212 -20.70 32.64 46.48
CA GLU A 212 -21.57 32.36 47.63
C GLU A 212 -20.79 32.21 48.96
N ILE A 213 -19.55 31.72 48.91
CA ILE A 213 -18.67 31.59 50.10
C ILE A 213 -18.14 32.96 50.55
N GLU A 214 -17.93 33.90 49.63
CA GLU A 214 -17.50 35.26 49.97
C GLU A 214 -18.55 36.02 50.80
N GLN A 215 -19.82 35.65 50.65
CA GLN A 215 -20.95 36.21 51.40
C GLN A 215 -21.20 35.51 52.76
N GLU A 216 -20.44 34.45 53.10
CA GLU A 216 -20.61 33.72 54.37
C GLU A 216 -19.95 34.46 55.56
N PRO A 217 -20.58 34.44 56.77
CA PRO A 217 -19.97 35.01 57.97
C PRO A 217 -18.69 34.27 58.38
N LYS A 218 -17.68 35.02 58.87
CA LYS A 218 -16.31 34.49 59.12
C LYS A 218 -16.22 33.38 60.19
N ALA A 219 -17.18 33.27 61.11
CA ALA A 219 -17.18 32.28 62.19
C ALA A 219 -18.43 31.38 62.09
N ILE A 220 -18.28 30.20 61.48
CA ILE A 220 -19.33 29.17 61.39
C ILE A 220 -18.92 27.99 62.28
N PRO A 221 -19.64 27.71 63.39
CA PRO A 221 -19.39 26.52 64.21
C PRO A 221 -19.61 25.24 63.38
N GLY A 222 -18.61 24.36 63.32
CA GLY A 222 -18.63 23.13 62.50
C GLY A 222 -18.05 23.27 61.09
N GLY A 223 -17.66 24.48 60.66
CA GLY A 223 -17.06 24.75 59.36
C GLY A 223 -18.08 24.92 58.21
N SER A 224 -17.65 25.51 57.10
CA SER A 224 -18.54 25.77 55.95
C SER A 224 -18.76 24.50 55.10
N LEU A 225 -20.03 24.06 55.03
CA LEU A 225 -20.47 22.98 54.15
C LEU A 225 -20.22 23.33 52.67
N ARG A 226 -20.35 24.60 52.28
CA ARG A 226 -20.04 25.07 50.92
C ARG A 226 -18.56 24.94 50.58
N LYS A 227 -17.66 25.23 51.54
CA LYS A 227 -16.20 24.99 51.37
C LYS A 227 -15.89 23.49 51.22
N ALA A 228 -16.61 22.61 51.91
CA ALA A 228 -16.48 21.16 51.73
C ALA A 228 -16.96 20.71 50.35
N ARG A 229 -18.15 21.15 49.91
CA ARG A 229 -18.70 20.89 48.56
C ARG A 229 -17.74 21.38 47.47
N ARG A 230 -17.24 22.61 47.56
CA ARG A 230 -16.26 23.18 46.61
C ARG A 230 -14.98 22.36 46.52
N ARG A 231 -14.45 21.86 47.66
CA ARG A 231 -13.26 20.97 47.65
C ARG A 231 -13.54 19.67 46.93
N GLY A 232 -14.72 19.07 47.15
CA GLY A 232 -15.18 17.89 46.43
C GLY A 232 -15.25 18.12 44.92
N LEU A 233 -15.92 19.19 44.49
CA LEU A 233 -16.04 19.53 43.06
C LEU A 233 -14.70 19.85 42.42
N LYS A 234 -13.80 20.58 43.08
CA LYS A 234 -12.44 20.82 42.57
C LYS A 234 -11.66 19.52 42.34
N LYS A 235 -11.86 18.50 43.19
CA LYS A 235 -11.24 17.18 43.01
C LYS A 235 -11.80 16.47 41.77
N LEU A 236 -13.11 16.54 41.54
CA LEU A 236 -13.76 15.96 40.35
C LEU A 236 -13.33 16.71 39.07
N LEU A 237 -13.36 18.04 39.09
CA LEU A 237 -12.88 18.89 37.99
C LEU A 237 -11.42 18.60 37.64
N HIS A 238 -10.56 18.44 38.65
CA HIS A 238 -9.17 18.07 38.42
C HIS A 238 -9.05 16.71 37.72
N ARG A 239 -9.85 15.71 38.15
CA ARG A 239 -9.89 14.39 37.50
C ARG A 239 -10.40 14.47 36.07
N LEU A 240 -11.44 15.27 35.80
CA LEU A 240 -11.95 15.51 34.45
C LEU A 240 -10.88 16.12 33.55
N LYS A 241 -10.31 17.26 33.94
CA LYS A 241 -9.35 18.03 33.13
C LYS A 241 -7.98 17.35 32.99
N LYS A 242 -7.49 16.64 34.01
CA LYS A 242 -6.13 16.08 34.01
C LYS A 242 -6.04 14.60 33.64
N ASP A 243 -7.11 13.82 33.81
CA ASP A 243 -7.10 12.37 33.53
C ASP A 243 -8.10 12.01 32.42
N TYR A 244 -9.40 12.30 32.60
CA TYR A 244 -10.43 11.75 31.72
C TYR A 244 -10.43 12.39 30.34
N VAL A 245 -10.47 13.73 30.23
CA VAL A 245 -10.48 14.44 28.94
C VAL A 245 -9.25 14.08 28.08
N PRO A 246 -8.00 14.18 28.59
CA PRO A 246 -6.82 13.85 27.78
C PRO A 246 -6.78 12.38 27.33
N ARG A 247 -7.25 11.45 28.18
CA ARG A 247 -7.30 10.04 27.82
C ARG A 247 -8.40 9.73 26.83
N MET A 248 -9.55 10.40 26.92
CA MET A 248 -10.64 10.24 25.98
C MET A 248 -10.21 10.68 24.57
N LYS A 249 -9.66 11.90 24.45
CA LYS A 249 -9.08 12.39 23.19
C LYS A 249 -8.06 11.42 22.59
N LYS A 250 -7.14 10.92 23.43
CA LYS A 250 -6.14 9.94 23.00
C LYS A 250 -6.75 8.64 22.46
N TYR A 251 -7.86 8.16 23.01
CA TYR A 251 -8.51 6.94 22.51
C TYR A 251 -9.30 7.20 21.23
N GLU A 252 -9.97 8.34 21.13
CA GLU A 252 -10.65 8.79 19.90
C GLU A 252 -9.65 8.95 18.74
N GLU A 253 -8.54 9.66 18.97
CA GLU A 253 -7.43 9.78 18.01
C GLU A 253 -6.87 8.40 17.62
N ALA A 254 -6.72 7.49 18.59
CA ALA A 254 -6.24 6.15 18.31
C ALA A 254 -7.23 5.35 17.44
N GLU A 255 -8.54 5.52 17.63
CA GLU A 255 -9.59 4.90 16.80
C GLU A 255 -9.56 5.40 15.36
N GLU A 256 -9.41 6.71 15.16
CA GLU A 256 -9.21 7.31 13.84
C GLU A 256 -7.95 6.75 13.16
N ILE A 257 -6.83 6.74 13.89
CA ILE A 257 -5.56 6.22 13.39
C ILE A 257 -5.70 4.73 13.06
N PHE A 258 -6.46 3.93 13.81
CA PHE A 258 -6.65 2.52 13.45
C PHE A 258 -7.27 2.38 12.06
N ALA A 259 -8.25 3.19 11.67
CA ALA A 259 -8.87 3.11 10.34
C ALA A 259 -9.19 1.66 9.90
N GLY A 260 -9.64 0.83 10.86
CA GLY A 260 -9.93 -0.61 10.64
C GLY A 260 -8.78 -1.61 10.89
N ARG A 261 -7.53 -1.17 11.12
CA ARG A 261 -6.38 -2.05 11.41
C ARG A 261 -6.28 -2.45 12.88
N ASN A 262 -5.47 -3.48 13.16
CA ASN A 262 -5.34 -4.05 14.51
C ASN A 262 -4.24 -3.39 15.36
N SER A 263 -3.27 -2.72 14.74
CA SER A 263 -2.13 -2.10 15.44
C SER A 263 -1.48 -0.99 14.62
N TYR A 264 -0.82 -0.07 15.30
CA TYR A 264 0.06 0.93 14.68
C TYR A 264 1.28 1.25 15.55
N SER A 265 2.34 1.81 14.94
CA SER A 265 3.52 2.28 15.67
C SER A 265 3.37 3.71 16.18
N LYS A 266 3.87 3.99 17.39
CA LYS A 266 3.80 5.35 17.97
C LYS A 266 4.67 6.38 17.25
N THR A 267 5.70 5.94 16.52
CA THR A 267 6.66 6.84 15.84
C THR A 267 6.40 7.00 14.35
N ASP A 268 5.74 6.02 13.74
CA ASP A 268 5.24 6.07 12.36
C ASP A 268 3.83 5.49 12.38
N HIS A 269 2.85 6.39 12.43
CA HIS A 269 1.46 5.98 12.54
C HIS A 269 1.02 5.16 11.34
N ASP A 270 1.64 5.25 10.16
CA ASP A 270 1.21 4.45 9.00
C ASP A 270 1.77 3.02 8.99
N ALA A 271 2.74 2.71 9.87
CA ALA A 271 3.32 1.38 10.00
C ALA A 271 2.48 0.47 10.91
N THR A 272 2.26 -0.77 10.46
CA THR A 272 1.52 -1.81 11.21
C THR A 272 2.48 -2.87 11.72
N PHE A 273 2.20 -3.50 12.86
CA PHE A 273 3.01 -4.63 13.32
C PHE A 273 2.72 -5.88 12.49
N MET A 274 3.74 -6.42 11.85
CA MET A 274 3.65 -7.58 10.97
C MET A 274 4.70 -8.63 11.34
N HIS A 275 4.36 -9.90 11.11
CA HIS A 275 5.36 -10.97 11.12
C HIS A 275 6.28 -10.82 9.91
N MET A 276 7.56 -10.64 10.19
CA MET A 276 8.60 -10.54 9.16
C MET A 276 9.16 -11.93 8.84
N LYS A 277 9.47 -12.18 7.56
CA LYS A 277 10.13 -13.44 7.13
C LYS A 277 11.59 -13.52 7.61
N GLU A 278 12.27 -12.37 7.75
CA GLU A 278 13.66 -12.26 8.21
C GLU A 278 13.74 -12.34 9.74
N ASP A 279 13.58 -13.54 10.28
CA ASP A 279 13.91 -13.87 11.67
C ASP A 279 14.90 -15.04 11.66
N HIS A 280 16.19 -14.74 11.88
CA HIS A 280 17.25 -15.75 11.90
C HIS A 280 17.04 -16.78 13.02
N MET A 281 16.28 -16.42 14.06
CA MET A 281 15.90 -17.33 15.14
C MET A 281 14.55 -18.01 14.90
N LYS A 282 13.81 -17.68 13.83
CA LYS A 282 12.43 -18.15 13.55
C LYS A 282 11.44 -17.92 14.71
N ASN A 283 11.73 -16.96 15.60
CA ASN A 283 10.89 -16.65 16.75
C ASN A 283 9.61 -15.90 16.37
N GLY A 284 9.51 -15.45 15.12
CA GLY A 284 8.36 -14.73 14.61
C GLY A 284 8.21 -13.36 15.28
N GLN A 285 9.31 -12.62 15.47
CA GLN A 285 9.20 -11.30 16.08
C GLN A 285 8.36 -10.35 15.21
N LEU A 286 7.30 -9.80 15.79
CA LEU A 286 6.51 -8.73 15.17
C LEU A 286 7.34 -7.46 15.13
N LYS A 287 7.42 -6.84 13.95
CA LYS A 287 8.08 -5.55 13.75
C LYS A 287 7.13 -4.59 13.06
N PRO A 288 7.26 -3.27 13.28
CA PRO A 288 6.55 -2.29 12.49
C PRO A 288 7.03 -2.41 11.04
N GLY A 289 6.08 -2.53 10.12
CA GLY A 289 6.37 -2.72 8.72
C GLY A 289 5.24 -2.25 7.83
N CYS A 290 5.56 -2.21 6.55
CA CYS A 290 4.61 -1.95 5.48
C CYS A 290 4.58 -3.15 4.55
N ASN A 291 3.42 -3.45 3.98
CA ASN A 291 3.28 -4.46 2.96
C ASN A 291 3.33 -3.79 1.58
N ILE A 292 4.38 -4.07 0.81
CA ILE A 292 4.56 -3.56 -0.55
C ILE A 292 3.95 -4.59 -1.49
N GLN A 293 2.98 -4.16 -2.29
CA GLN A 293 2.52 -4.91 -3.46
C GLN A 293 3.20 -4.38 -4.71
N ALA A 294 3.58 -5.30 -5.60
CA ALA A 294 4.13 -4.95 -6.90
C ALA A 294 3.47 -5.81 -7.99
N ALA A 295 3.21 -5.18 -9.13
CA ALA A 295 2.80 -5.81 -10.37
C ALA A 295 4.00 -5.79 -11.31
N THR A 296 4.29 -6.94 -11.90
CA THR A 296 5.44 -7.14 -12.77
C THR A 296 5.07 -7.82 -14.08
N THR A 297 5.86 -7.51 -15.11
CA THR A 297 5.87 -8.22 -16.38
C THR A 297 7.29 -8.27 -16.91
N ASP A 298 7.74 -9.43 -17.38
CA ASP A 298 9.12 -9.69 -17.81
C ASP A 298 10.18 -9.31 -16.76
N GLN A 299 9.84 -9.34 -15.45
CA GLN A 299 10.59 -8.85 -14.29
C GLN A 299 10.76 -7.33 -14.22
N TYR A 300 9.96 -6.55 -14.94
CA TYR A 300 9.89 -5.09 -14.78
C TYR A 300 8.72 -4.76 -13.87
N VAL A 301 8.95 -3.88 -12.91
CA VAL A 301 7.87 -3.37 -12.06
C VAL A 301 7.06 -2.36 -12.84
N VAL A 302 5.78 -2.61 -13.06
CA VAL A 302 4.90 -1.73 -13.83
C VAL A 302 3.87 -1.03 -12.94
N GLY A 303 3.63 -1.57 -11.75
CA GLY A 303 2.81 -0.94 -10.71
C GLY A 303 3.27 -1.36 -9.32
N PHE A 304 3.03 -0.51 -8.33
CA PHE A 304 3.29 -0.84 -6.93
C PHE A 304 2.40 -0.01 -6.00
N ALA A 305 2.16 -0.51 -4.80
CA ALA A 305 1.40 0.18 -3.77
C ALA A 305 1.82 -0.30 -2.36
N LEU A 306 1.53 0.52 -1.35
CA LEU A 306 1.77 0.17 0.05
C LEU A 306 0.47 0.04 0.83
N TYR A 307 0.37 -1.05 1.57
CA TYR A 307 -0.76 -1.34 2.44
C TYR A 307 -0.34 -1.55 3.89
N PRO A 308 -1.16 -1.10 4.85
CA PRO A 308 -0.96 -1.38 6.27
C PRO A 308 -1.38 -2.82 6.64
N ASN A 309 -1.91 -3.59 5.68
CA ASN A 309 -2.46 -4.93 5.89
C ASN A 309 -1.34 -5.97 6.02
N PRO A 310 -1.33 -6.79 7.09
CA PRO A 310 -0.34 -7.87 7.25
C PRO A 310 -0.49 -9.05 6.28
N THR A 311 -1.62 -9.14 5.57
CA THR A 311 -1.98 -10.22 4.65
C THR A 311 -2.40 -9.64 3.31
N ASP A 312 -2.11 -10.36 2.24
CA ASP A 312 -2.29 -9.87 0.86
C ASP A 312 -3.76 -9.91 0.39
N PHE A 313 -4.59 -10.73 1.04
CA PHE A 313 -6.01 -10.91 0.75
C PHE A 313 -6.78 -9.60 0.47
N LYS A 314 -6.69 -8.58 1.33
CA LYS A 314 -7.45 -7.32 1.15
C LYS A 314 -6.79 -6.30 0.22
N THR A 315 -5.62 -6.64 -0.33
CA THR A 315 -4.82 -5.68 -1.09
C THR A 315 -5.06 -5.76 -2.59
N LEU A 316 -5.63 -6.85 -3.10
CA LEU A 316 -5.82 -7.05 -4.54
C LEU A 316 -6.74 -6.01 -5.18
N GLU A 317 -7.98 -5.90 -4.70
CA GLU A 317 -8.97 -4.96 -5.24
C GLU A 317 -8.46 -3.51 -5.25
N PRO A 318 -7.99 -2.92 -4.13
CA PRO A 318 -7.51 -1.54 -4.17
C PRO A 318 -6.23 -1.40 -5.01
N PHE A 319 -5.46 -2.47 -5.22
CA PHE A 319 -4.26 -2.44 -6.04
C PHE A 319 -4.59 -2.42 -7.53
N LEU A 320 -5.54 -3.25 -7.97
CA LEU A 320 -6.03 -3.27 -9.34
C LEU A 320 -6.69 -1.93 -9.70
N LYS A 321 -7.56 -1.39 -8.84
CA LYS A 321 -8.22 -0.09 -9.03
C LYS A 321 -7.25 1.09 -9.14
N GLN A 322 -6.09 1.02 -8.48
CA GLN A 322 -5.06 2.05 -8.54
C GLN A 322 -4.23 1.99 -9.83
N MET A 323 -4.23 0.87 -10.56
CA MET A 323 -3.29 0.62 -11.66
C MET A 323 -3.83 1.14 -13.01
N PRO A 324 -3.33 2.26 -13.55
CA PRO A 324 -3.88 2.87 -14.76
C PRO A 324 -3.58 2.08 -16.05
N ILE A 325 -2.66 1.14 -15.98
CA ILE A 325 -2.20 0.32 -17.12
C ILE A 325 -2.79 -1.08 -17.10
N LEU A 326 -3.75 -1.37 -16.19
CA LEU A 326 -4.33 -2.70 -16.05
C LEU A 326 -5.02 -3.18 -17.34
N ASP A 327 -5.58 -2.27 -18.13
CA ASP A 327 -6.24 -2.57 -19.41
C ASP A 327 -5.28 -3.10 -20.48
N LYS A 328 -3.96 -2.91 -20.31
CA LYS A 328 -2.94 -3.48 -21.20
C LYS A 328 -2.69 -4.97 -20.99
N PHE A 329 -3.37 -5.59 -20.02
CA PHE A 329 -3.12 -6.97 -19.62
C PHE A 329 -4.42 -7.77 -19.49
N ASP A 330 -4.46 -8.89 -20.20
CA ASP A 330 -5.61 -9.80 -20.20
C ASP A 330 -5.59 -10.80 -19.04
N LYS A 331 -4.44 -11.00 -18.40
CA LYS A 331 -4.25 -12.05 -17.39
C LYS A 331 -3.69 -11.52 -16.09
N ILE A 332 -4.30 -11.92 -14.97
CA ILE A 332 -3.90 -11.54 -13.62
C ILE A 332 -3.38 -12.79 -12.90
N VAL A 333 -2.09 -12.80 -12.55
CA VAL A 333 -1.45 -13.93 -11.86
C VAL A 333 -1.04 -13.49 -10.48
N ALA A 334 -1.41 -14.25 -9.44
CA ALA A 334 -1.07 -13.90 -8.06
C ALA A 334 -0.84 -15.15 -7.19
N ASP A 335 -0.32 -14.93 -5.98
CA ASP A 335 -0.08 -16.00 -5.01
C ASP A 335 -1.35 -16.51 -4.32
N ALA A 336 -1.21 -17.57 -3.51
CA ALA A 336 -2.34 -18.16 -2.80
C ALA A 336 -2.90 -17.30 -1.64
N GLY A 337 -2.16 -16.26 -1.24
CA GLY A 337 -2.58 -15.27 -0.26
C GLY A 337 -3.70 -14.36 -0.78
N TYR A 338 -3.84 -14.25 -2.09
CA TYR A 338 -4.95 -13.53 -2.75
C TYR A 338 -6.18 -14.40 -3.00
N GLY A 339 -6.03 -15.71 -3.10
CA GLY A 339 -7.10 -16.61 -3.53
C GLY A 339 -8.18 -16.81 -2.48
N SER A 340 -9.34 -16.19 -2.70
CA SER A 340 -10.43 -16.12 -1.74
C SER A 340 -11.77 -15.84 -2.41
N GLU A 341 -12.87 -16.16 -1.73
CA GLU A 341 -14.21 -15.93 -2.26
C GLU A 341 -14.46 -14.45 -2.60
N TYR A 342 -13.99 -13.54 -1.74
CA TYR A 342 -14.11 -12.10 -1.97
C TYR A 342 -13.39 -11.66 -3.25
N ASN A 343 -12.11 -11.99 -3.38
CA ASN A 343 -11.33 -11.56 -4.54
C ASN A 343 -11.80 -12.22 -5.83
N TYR A 344 -12.22 -13.49 -5.79
CA TYR A 344 -12.76 -14.15 -6.98
C TYR A 344 -14.09 -13.53 -7.39
N SER A 345 -15.03 -13.31 -6.47
CA SER A 345 -16.27 -12.61 -6.80
C SER A 345 -16.01 -11.20 -7.36
N MET A 346 -15.10 -10.44 -6.76
CA MET A 346 -14.71 -9.11 -7.27
C MET A 346 -14.10 -9.16 -8.67
N LEU A 347 -13.24 -10.15 -8.96
CA LEU A 347 -12.65 -10.32 -10.29
C LEU A 347 -13.71 -10.69 -11.35
N GLU A 348 -14.66 -11.54 -11.01
CA GLU A 348 -15.76 -11.92 -11.90
C GLU A 348 -16.73 -10.77 -12.19
N GLU A 349 -16.95 -9.89 -11.20
CA GLU A 349 -17.88 -8.76 -11.32
C GLU A 349 -17.25 -7.53 -11.98
N GLU A 350 -16.06 -7.13 -11.53
CA GLU A 350 -15.41 -5.88 -11.99
C GLU A 350 -14.48 -6.08 -13.19
N TYR A 351 -13.95 -7.29 -13.41
CA TYR A 351 -12.97 -7.58 -14.47
C TYR A 351 -13.33 -8.85 -15.28
N PRO A 352 -14.55 -8.96 -15.82
CA PRO A 352 -15.02 -10.16 -16.52
C PRO A 352 -14.24 -10.49 -17.80
N ASP A 353 -13.56 -9.49 -18.38
CA ASP A 353 -12.68 -9.63 -19.55
C ASP A 353 -11.33 -10.27 -19.21
N LYS A 354 -10.93 -10.28 -17.94
CA LYS A 354 -9.58 -10.69 -17.51
C LYS A 354 -9.57 -12.12 -16.95
N LYS A 355 -8.60 -12.92 -17.39
CA LYS A 355 -8.39 -14.29 -16.87
C LYS A 355 -7.48 -14.23 -15.64
N TYR A 356 -7.92 -14.77 -14.51
CA TYR A 356 -7.09 -14.83 -13.31
C TYR A 356 -6.51 -16.23 -13.04
N TYR A 357 -5.23 -16.27 -12.68
CA TYR A 357 -4.46 -17.47 -12.33
C TYR A 357 -3.99 -17.33 -10.89
N ILE A 358 -4.94 -17.51 -9.97
CA ILE A 358 -4.73 -17.34 -8.54
C ILE A 358 -5.20 -18.64 -7.87
N PRO A 359 -4.33 -19.38 -7.17
CA PRO A 359 -4.76 -20.52 -6.38
C PRO A 359 -5.42 -20.05 -5.09
N TYR A 360 -6.43 -20.77 -4.62
CA TYR A 360 -6.95 -20.53 -3.29
C TYR A 360 -6.01 -21.14 -2.24
N THR A 361 -6.06 -20.63 -1.01
CA THR A 361 -5.09 -20.99 0.05
C THR A 361 -4.95 -22.50 0.31
N MET A 362 -6.03 -23.27 0.13
CA MET A 362 -6.04 -24.73 0.34
C MET A 362 -5.69 -25.56 -0.90
N TYR A 363 -5.45 -24.92 -2.06
CA TYR A 363 -5.30 -25.59 -3.36
C TYR A 363 -4.25 -26.71 -3.36
N GLU A 364 -3.03 -26.43 -2.88
CA GLU A 364 -1.98 -27.44 -2.81
C GLU A 364 -2.25 -28.50 -1.72
N LYS A 365 -2.84 -28.08 -0.59
CA LYS A 365 -3.15 -28.99 0.53
C LYS A 365 -4.22 -30.01 0.13
N GLU A 366 -5.23 -29.60 -0.63
CA GLU A 366 -6.30 -30.46 -1.14
C GLU A 366 -5.81 -31.55 -2.11
N LYS A 367 -4.66 -31.33 -2.77
CA LYS A 367 -4.04 -32.35 -3.65
C LYS A 367 -3.32 -33.45 -2.89
N THR A 368 -2.95 -33.23 -1.62
CA THR A 368 -2.17 -34.21 -0.85
C THR A 368 -3.00 -35.46 -0.53
N ARG A 369 -2.36 -36.64 -0.55
CA ARG A 369 -3.00 -37.92 -0.17
C ARG A 369 -3.62 -37.84 1.23
N LYS A 370 -2.94 -37.18 2.17
CA LYS A 370 -3.43 -36.97 3.54
C LYS A 370 -4.77 -36.25 3.56
N TYR A 371 -4.96 -35.21 2.75
CA TYR A 371 -6.22 -34.46 2.71
C TYR A 371 -7.33 -35.26 2.00
N ARG A 372 -7.03 -35.88 0.87
CA ARG A 372 -8.01 -36.68 0.10
C ARG A 372 -8.54 -37.88 0.86
N ASN A 373 -7.73 -38.43 1.77
CA ASN A 373 -8.11 -39.56 2.61
C ASN A 373 -8.54 -39.12 4.02
N ASP A 374 -8.64 -37.81 4.30
CA ASP A 374 -9.07 -37.32 5.61
C ASP A 374 -10.60 -37.38 5.71
N PRO A 375 -11.16 -38.30 6.51
CA PRO A 375 -12.59 -38.50 6.56
C PRO A 375 -13.34 -37.39 7.29
N THR A 376 -12.64 -36.46 7.94
CA THR A 376 -13.26 -35.30 8.60
C THR A 376 -13.64 -34.19 7.61
N LYS A 377 -13.21 -34.30 6.35
CA LYS A 377 -13.44 -33.27 5.33
C LYS A 377 -14.74 -33.58 4.58
N LEU A 378 -15.64 -32.58 4.56
CA LEU A 378 -16.91 -32.66 3.85
C LEU A 378 -16.73 -33.01 2.36
N ALA A 379 -15.65 -32.57 1.72
CA ALA A 379 -15.35 -32.88 0.32
C ALA A 379 -15.08 -34.38 0.05
N ASN A 380 -14.82 -35.17 1.09
CA ASN A 380 -14.58 -36.61 1.00
C ASN A 380 -15.79 -37.43 1.47
N TRP A 381 -16.91 -36.77 1.81
CA TRP A 381 -18.15 -37.43 2.20
C TRP A 381 -18.94 -37.81 0.94
N PHE A 382 -19.75 -38.86 1.03
CA PHE A 382 -20.68 -39.17 -0.04
C PHE A 382 -21.79 -38.10 -0.05
N TYR A 383 -22.09 -37.55 -1.22
CA TYR A 383 -23.16 -36.58 -1.41
C TYR A 383 -24.15 -37.14 -2.43
N ASP A 384 -25.42 -37.14 -2.07
CA ASP A 384 -26.51 -37.47 -2.98
C ASP A 384 -27.15 -36.18 -3.49
N GLU A 385 -27.07 -35.95 -4.80
CA GLU A 385 -27.61 -34.75 -5.43
C GLU A 385 -29.15 -34.76 -5.54
N LYS A 386 -29.78 -35.95 -5.60
CA LYS A 386 -31.23 -36.07 -5.80
C LYS A 386 -32.00 -35.76 -4.52
N ASP A 387 -31.50 -36.29 -3.41
CA ASP A 387 -32.14 -36.17 -2.10
C ASP A 387 -31.47 -35.11 -1.20
N ASP A 388 -30.46 -34.39 -1.71
CA ASP A 388 -29.68 -33.32 -1.04
C ASP A 388 -29.22 -33.70 0.39
N TYR A 389 -28.46 -34.79 0.52
CA TYR A 389 -27.90 -35.23 1.80
C TYR A 389 -26.44 -35.69 1.69
N TYR A 390 -25.74 -35.64 2.83
CA TYR A 390 -24.39 -36.18 2.96
C TYR A 390 -24.36 -37.41 3.88
N LEU A 391 -23.46 -38.35 3.60
CA LEU A 391 -23.06 -39.42 4.51
C LEU A 391 -21.61 -39.24 4.94
N ASP A 392 -21.37 -39.21 6.25
CA ASP A 392 -19.99 -39.22 6.77
C ASP A 392 -19.35 -40.61 6.66
N GLN A 393 -18.06 -40.71 7.00
CA GLN A 393 -17.30 -41.97 6.96
C GLN A 393 -17.91 -43.11 7.80
N ASN A 394 -18.72 -42.78 8.80
CA ASN A 394 -19.34 -43.75 9.69
C ASN A 394 -20.74 -44.14 9.17
N GLY A 395 -21.26 -43.46 8.14
CA GLY A 395 -22.60 -43.65 7.61
C GLY A 395 -23.67 -42.78 8.27
N VAL A 396 -23.29 -41.75 9.05
CA VAL A 396 -24.27 -40.81 9.64
C VAL A 396 -24.83 -39.92 8.53
N ARG A 397 -26.17 -39.85 8.44
CA ARG A 397 -26.89 -39.04 7.45
C ARG A 397 -27.08 -37.60 7.93
N PHE A 398 -26.74 -36.67 7.04
CA PHE A 398 -26.89 -35.22 7.20
C PHE A 398 -27.83 -34.68 6.13
N ASN A 399 -29.06 -34.32 6.50
CA ASN A 399 -30.02 -33.70 5.58
C ASN A 399 -29.89 -32.17 5.59
N PHE A 400 -30.28 -31.55 4.47
CA PHE A 400 -30.41 -30.11 4.39
C PHE A 400 -31.41 -29.59 5.44
N LYS A 401 -31.01 -28.55 6.19
CA LYS A 401 -31.85 -27.96 7.24
C LYS A 401 -32.35 -26.56 6.87
N TYR A 402 -31.45 -25.65 6.52
CA TYR A 402 -31.79 -24.27 6.15
C TYR A 402 -30.61 -23.54 5.47
N TYR A 403 -30.91 -22.41 4.83
CA TYR A 403 -29.91 -21.47 4.34
C TYR A 403 -29.50 -20.49 5.44
N SER A 404 -28.19 -20.27 5.59
CA SER A 404 -27.63 -19.31 6.55
C SER A 404 -26.76 -18.30 5.84
N GLN A 405 -26.98 -17.02 6.14
CA GLN A 405 -26.12 -15.93 5.68
C GLN A 405 -25.15 -15.52 6.77
N ARG A 406 -23.92 -15.21 6.38
CA ARG A 406 -22.94 -14.60 7.29
C ARG A 406 -22.26 -13.43 6.62
N LYS A 407 -22.27 -12.29 7.30
CA LYS A 407 -21.50 -11.12 6.90
C LYS A 407 -20.08 -11.23 7.45
N ASP A 408 -19.10 -11.22 6.55
CA ASP A 408 -17.69 -11.11 6.92
C ASP A 408 -17.46 -9.71 7.51
N ARG A 409 -17.07 -9.63 8.79
CA ARG A 409 -16.81 -8.35 9.46
C ARG A 409 -15.68 -7.55 8.80
N SER A 410 -14.81 -8.23 8.07
CA SER A 410 -13.57 -7.69 7.57
C SER A 410 -13.70 -7.15 6.13
N THR A 411 -14.50 -7.78 5.27
CA THR A 411 -14.76 -7.31 3.89
C THR A 411 -16.17 -6.78 3.69
N GLY A 412 -17.08 -7.00 4.64
CA GLY A 412 -18.50 -6.66 4.48
C GLY A 412 -19.27 -7.63 3.59
N GLN A 413 -18.60 -8.59 2.94
CA GLN A 413 -19.20 -9.57 2.03
C GLN A 413 -20.19 -10.46 2.79
N VAL A 414 -21.39 -10.61 2.24
CA VAL A 414 -22.37 -11.60 2.69
C VAL A 414 -22.08 -12.91 1.98
N ARG A 415 -21.93 -13.99 2.76
CA ARG A 415 -21.70 -15.34 2.26
C ARG A 415 -22.89 -16.22 2.57
N ASP A 416 -23.34 -16.95 1.57
CA ASP A 416 -24.45 -17.88 1.67
C ASP A 416 -23.95 -19.30 1.95
N PHE A 417 -24.56 -19.95 2.93
CA PHE A 417 -24.25 -21.31 3.32
C PHE A 417 -25.51 -22.18 3.31
N LYS A 418 -25.41 -23.37 2.73
CA LYS A 418 -26.31 -24.48 3.04
C LYS A 418 -25.85 -25.12 4.35
N VAL A 419 -26.77 -25.24 5.32
CA VAL A 419 -26.51 -25.91 6.59
C VAL A 419 -27.16 -27.29 6.55
N TYR A 420 -26.36 -28.33 6.78
CA TYR A 420 -26.82 -29.70 6.91
C TYR A 420 -26.68 -30.14 8.37
N GLU A 421 -27.66 -30.85 8.88
CA GLU A 421 -27.70 -31.37 10.25
C GLU A 421 -27.86 -32.88 10.24
N ALA A 422 -27.18 -33.56 11.16
CA ALA A 422 -27.36 -34.99 11.34
C ALA A 422 -28.79 -35.30 11.81
N ASP A 423 -29.44 -36.25 11.16
CA ASP A 423 -30.81 -36.63 11.53
C ASP A 423 -30.88 -37.14 12.98
N GLU A 424 -32.00 -36.86 13.64
CA GLU A 424 -32.24 -37.30 15.02
C GLU A 424 -32.32 -38.81 15.14
N PHE A 425 -32.96 -39.44 14.18
CA PHE A 425 -33.08 -40.89 14.05
C PHE A 425 -32.17 -41.36 12.93
N GLN A 426 -31.28 -42.28 13.26
CA GLN A 426 -30.34 -42.88 12.31
C GLN A 426 -30.64 -44.37 12.16
N LEU A 427 -30.03 -45.02 11.17
CA LEU A 427 -30.23 -46.45 10.91
C LEU A 427 -29.92 -47.34 12.12
N THR A 428 -29.01 -46.92 13.01
CA THR A 428 -28.66 -47.67 14.22
C THR A 428 -28.48 -46.74 15.42
N PRO A 429 -28.71 -47.23 16.66
CA PRO A 429 -28.47 -46.46 17.89
C PRO A 429 -27.02 -45.99 18.05
N GLU A 430 -26.05 -46.71 17.47
CA GLU A 430 -24.66 -46.28 17.44
C GLU A 430 -24.46 -45.03 16.58
N LEU A 431 -25.12 -44.96 15.42
CA LEU A 431 -25.10 -43.79 14.55
C LEU A 431 -25.81 -42.59 15.19
N GLU A 432 -26.90 -42.80 15.93
CA GLU A 432 -27.56 -41.73 16.69
C GLU A 432 -26.62 -41.12 17.76
N ARG A 433 -25.79 -41.95 18.39
CA ARG A 433 -24.75 -41.46 19.32
C ARG A 433 -23.68 -40.66 18.58
N LEU A 434 -23.27 -41.10 17.38
CA LEU A 434 -22.25 -40.44 16.55
C LEU A 434 -22.75 -39.19 15.81
N ALA A 435 -24.07 -39.06 15.64
CA ALA A 435 -24.76 -37.88 15.11
C ALA A 435 -24.68 -36.70 16.08
N LYS A 436 -24.47 -36.95 17.37
CA LYS A 436 -24.37 -35.93 18.42
C LYS A 436 -22.93 -35.48 18.66
N THR A 437 -22.78 -34.21 18.98
CA THR A 437 -21.54 -33.61 19.51
C THR A 437 -21.28 -34.06 20.94
N LYS A 438 -20.06 -33.84 21.46
CA LYS A 438 -19.74 -34.12 22.87
C LYS A 438 -20.68 -33.43 23.88
N SER A 439 -21.27 -32.30 23.48
CA SER A 439 -22.26 -31.55 24.26
C SER A 439 -23.72 -32.01 24.06
N GLY A 440 -23.95 -33.11 23.33
CA GLY A 440 -25.28 -33.69 23.11
C GLY A 440 -26.12 -33.06 21.99
N ARG A 441 -25.65 -31.97 21.36
CA ARG A 441 -26.34 -31.32 20.22
C ARG A 441 -26.08 -32.07 18.92
N GLN A 442 -27.01 -32.04 17.97
CA GLN A 442 -26.79 -32.60 16.64
C GLN A 442 -25.60 -31.94 15.94
N ARG A 443 -24.81 -32.76 15.25
CA ARG A 443 -23.70 -32.31 14.42
C ARG A 443 -24.25 -31.53 13.24
N GLN A 444 -23.59 -30.44 12.90
CA GLN A 444 -23.89 -29.64 11.73
C GLN A 444 -22.66 -29.44 10.88
N VAL A 445 -22.84 -29.43 9.56
CA VAL A 445 -21.84 -29.04 8.58
C VAL A 445 -22.37 -27.92 7.70
N ARG A 446 -21.47 -27.11 7.17
CA ARG A 446 -21.83 -26.00 6.29
C ARG A 446 -21.12 -26.14 4.96
N TYR A 447 -21.88 -25.89 3.91
CA TYR A 447 -21.42 -25.90 2.54
C TYR A 447 -21.66 -24.51 1.94
N ASN A 448 -20.64 -23.91 1.33
CA ASN A 448 -20.77 -22.65 0.61
C ASN A 448 -20.74 -22.97 -0.91
N PRO A 449 -21.89 -22.94 -1.61
CA PRO A 449 -21.96 -23.25 -3.03
C PRO A 449 -21.12 -22.30 -3.90
N ASN A 450 -21.21 -21.00 -3.67
CA ASN A 450 -20.49 -19.98 -4.44
C ASN A 450 -18.97 -20.17 -4.34
N TRP A 451 -18.45 -20.38 -3.12
CA TRP A 451 -17.03 -20.64 -2.93
C TRP A 451 -16.56 -21.91 -3.64
N GLN A 452 -17.38 -22.97 -3.65
CA GLN A 452 -17.03 -24.22 -4.31
C GLN A 452 -17.02 -24.08 -5.83
N TYR A 453 -18.00 -23.37 -6.39
CA TYR A 453 -18.03 -23.00 -7.81
C TYR A 453 -16.77 -22.25 -8.22
N LEU A 454 -16.41 -21.18 -7.48
CA LEU A 454 -15.22 -20.37 -7.79
C LEU A 454 -13.91 -21.17 -7.63
N LYS A 455 -13.84 -22.08 -6.65
CA LYS A 455 -12.69 -22.98 -6.51
C LYS A 455 -12.56 -23.92 -7.71
N GLU A 456 -13.66 -24.47 -8.21
CA GLU A 456 -13.62 -25.40 -9.33
C GLU A 456 -13.19 -24.68 -10.61
N LYS A 457 -13.73 -23.48 -10.87
CA LYS A 457 -13.27 -22.61 -11.96
C LYS A 457 -11.77 -22.30 -11.85
N ALA A 458 -11.30 -21.93 -10.66
CA ALA A 458 -9.87 -21.69 -10.43
C ALA A 458 -9.02 -22.95 -10.65
N LYS A 459 -9.50 -24.14 -10.26
CA LYS A 459 -8.80 -25.42 -10.53
C LYS A 459 -8.71 -25.70 -12.01
N GLU A 460 -9.79 -25.54 -12.76
CA GLU A 460 -9.84 -25.79 -14.20
C GLU A 460 -8.79 -24.93 -14.92
N VAL A 461 -8.78 -23.62 -14.64
CA VAL A 461 -7.81 -22.68 -15.20
C VAL A 461 -6.38 -23.06 -14.82
N LEU A 462 -6.10 -23.30 -13.54
CA LEU A 462 -4.74 -23.63 -13.05
C LEU A 462 -4.24 -25.01 -13.47
N GLN A 463 -5.14 -25.96 -13.76
CA GLN A 463 -4.78 -27.31 -14.17
C GLN A 463 -4.61 -27.45 -15.68
N SER A 464 -5.14 -26.51 -16.47
CA SER A 464 -4.91 -26.44 -17.92
C SER A 464 -3.41 -26.33 -18.25
N PRO A 465 -2.95 -26.85 -19.42
CA PRO A 465 -1.54 -26.72 -19.82
C PRO A 465 -1.06 -25.27 -19.88
N GLU A 466 -1.89 -24.37 -20.43
CA GLU A 466 -1.61 -22.93 -20.48
C GLU A 466 -1.51 -22.33 -19.07
N GLY A 467 -2.48 -22.61 -18.21
CA GLY A 467 -2.49 -22.04 -16.86
C GLY A 467 -1.36 -22.54 -15.97
N ARG A 468 -0.93 -23.80 -16.09
CA ARG A 468 0.26 -24.30 -15.41
C ARG A 468 1.51 -23.55 -15.86
N HIS A 469 1.66 -23.34 -17.17
CA HIS A 469 2.80 -22.61 -17.72
C HIS A 469 2.82 -21.17 -17.21
N ILE A 470 1.72 -20.42 -17.38
CA ILE A 470 1.60 -19.02 -16.96
C ILE A 470 1.83 -18.88 -15.46
N TYR A 471 1.15 -19.67 -14.63
CA TYR A 471 1.32 -19.60 -13.18
C TYR A 471 2.76 -19.94 -12.74
N SER A 472 3.45 -20.86 -13.43
CA SER A 472 4.84 -21.21 -13.13
C SER A 472 5.81 -20.05 -13.35
N MET A 473 5.52 -19.14 -14.29
CA MET A 473 6.33 -17.95 -14.57
C MET A 473 6.41 -16.99 -13.39
N ARG A 474 5.47 -17.03 -12.43
CA ARG A 474 5.49 -16.16 -11.25
C ARG A 474 6.80 -16.25 -10.46
N LYS A 475 7.37 -17.45 -10.34
CA LYS A 475 8.65 -17.68 -9.64
C LYS A 475 9.83 -17.00 -10.32
N TYR A 476 9.73 -16.81 -11.63
CA TYR A 476 10.72 -16.13 -12.43
C TYR A 476 10.47 -14.61 -12.50
N ASP A 477 9.22 -14.17 -12.49
CA ASP A 477 8.88 -12.77 -12.75
C ASP A 477 8.90 -11.89 -11.49
N VAL A 478 7.93 -12.11 -10.59
CA VAL A 478 7.67 -11.21 -9.45
C VAL A 478 8.49 -11.58 -8.20
N GLU A 479 8.81 -12.85 -7.97
CA GLU A 479 9.56 -13.24 -6.77
C GLU A 479 11.00 -12.64 -6.75
N PRO A 480 11.74 -12.61 -7.89
CA PRO A 480 13.09 -12.05 -7.90
C PRO A 480 13.14 -10.55 -7.62
N ILE A 481 12.15 -9.75 -8.04
CA ILE A 481 12.21 -8.29 -7.84
C ILE A 481 12.36 -7.94 -6.35
N PHE A 482 11.71 -8.66 -5.44
CA PHE A 482 11.82 -8.39 -4.01
C PHE A 482 13.17 -8.85 -3.44
N VAL A 483 13.72 -9.95 -3.96
CA VAL A 483 15.07 -10.40 -3.63
C VAL A 483 16.10 -9.35 -4.06
N HIS A 484 15.97 -8.83 -5.28
CA HIS A 484 16.82 -7.77 -5.80
C HIS A 484 16.70 -6.50 -4.95
N LEU A 485 15.49 -6.04 -4.63
CA LEU A 485 15.25 -4.87 -3.78
C LEU A 485 15.99 -4.99 -2.43
N LYS A 486 15.85 -6.13 -1.75
CA LYS A 486 16.37 -6.34 -0.38
C LYS A 486 17.85 -6.70 -0.32
N ASN A 487 18.33 -7.55 -1.23
CA ASN A 487 19.68 -8.12 -1.15
C ASN A 487 20.65 -7.51 -2.16
N VAL A 488 20.18 -7.14 -3.35
CA VAL A 488 21.03 -6.54 -4.40
C VAL A 488 21.08 -5.02 -4.30
N PHE A 489 19.98 -4.37 -3.91
CA PHE A 489 19.95 -2.91 -3.73
C PHE A 489 19.93 -2.50 -2.25
N GLY A 490 19.75 -3.44 -1.33
CA GLY A 490 19.96 -3.22 0.11
C GLY A 490 18.80 -2.53 0.84
N MET A 491 17.64 -2.39 0.21
CA MET A 491 16.47 -1.76 0.82
C MET A 491 15.71 -2.79 1.68
N ARG A 492 16.22 -3.05 2.89
CA ARG A 492 15.59 -3.95 3.88
C ARG A 492 14.64 -3.26 4.85
N ARG A 493 14.75 -1.92 4.94
CA ARG A 493 13.88 -1.04 5.71
C ARG A 493 13.53 0.19 4.91
N THR A 494 12.43 0.86 5.26
CA THR A 494 12.12 2.19 4.73
C THR A 494 13.02 3.24 5.38
N HIS A 495 13.27 4.34 4.67
CA HIS A 495 14.14 5.43 5.14
C HIS A 495 13.35 6.69 5.50
N LEU A 496 12.05 6.69 5.20
CA LEU A 496 11.10 7.75 5.49
C LEU A 496 9.94 7.20 6.32
N ARG A 497 9.19 8.12 6.94
CA ARG A 497 8.00 7.82 7.76
C ARG A 497 6.76 8.39 7.11
N GLY A 498 5.65 7.68 7.26
CA GLY A 498 4.38 8.04 6.64
C GLY A 498 4.23 7.47 5.22
N LYS A 499 3.01 7.04 4.91
CA LYS A 499 2.66 6.23 3.73
C LYS A 499 3.14 6.84 2.43
N LYS A 500 2.79 8.11 2.16
CA LYS A 500 3.15 8.81 0.91
C LYS A 500 4.68 8.93 0.72
N LYS A 501 5.40 9.24 1.79
CA LYS A 501 6.86 9.41 1.74
C LYS A 501 7.53 8.07 1.48
N VAL A 502 7.08 7.02 2.16
CA VAL A 502 7.54 5.65 1.93
C VAL A 502 7.22 5.17 0.51
N GLU A 503 6.04 5.52 -0.02
CA GLU A 503 5.66 5.19 -1.40
C GLU A 503 6.60 5.84 -2.42
N THR A 504 6.98 7.09 -2.19
CA THR A 504 7.98 7.77 -3.02
C THR A 504 9.35 7.08 -2.94
N ASP A 505 9.80 6.73 -1.73
CA ASP A 505 11.06 6.02 -1.46
C ASP A 505 11.13 4.67 -2.19
N VAL A 506 10.08 3.85 -2.06
CA VAL A 506 9.95 2.54 -2.71
C VAL A 506 9.83 2.68 -4.22
N GLY A 507 9.07 3.66 -4.70
CA GLY A 507 8.90 3.91 -6.14
C GLY A 507 10.20 4.31 -6.83
N ILE A 508 11.02 5.16 -6.20
CA ILE A 508 12.37 5.49 -6.70
C ILE A 508 13.22 4.23 -6.77
N ALA A 509 13.17 3.37 -5.74
CA ALA A 509 13.93 2.12 -5.74
C ALA A 509 13.50 1.19 -6.89
N PHE A 510 12.20 0.97 -7.09
CA PHE A 510 11.70 0.14 -8.19
C PHE A 510 11.99 0.74 -9.57
N MET A 511 11.85 2.05 -9.75
CA MET A 511 12.18 2.70 -11.01
C MET A 511 13.68 2.61 -11.32
N MET A 512 14.53 2.79 -10.32
CA MET A 512 15.97 2.58 -10.46
C MET A 512 16.30 1.13 -10.83
N MET A 513 15.64 0.15 -10.23
CA MET A 513 15.84 -1.27 -10.55
C MET A 513 15.46 -1.57 -12.00
N ASN A 514 14.33 -1.03 -12.44
CA ASN A 514 13.85 -1.09 -13.81
C ASN A 514 14.88 -0.52 -14.79
N LEU A 515 15.38 0.70 -14.53
CA LEU A 515 16.39 1.36 -15.36
C LEU A 515 17.72 0.61 -15.37
N SER A 516 18.15 0.06 -14.23
CA SER A 516 19.37 -0.75 -14.13
C SER A 516 19.26 -2.03 -14.97
N LYS A 517 18.11 -2.68 -14.93
CA LYS A 517 17.83 -3.87 -15.75
C LYS A 517 17.73 -3.53 -17.23
N TYR A 518 17.02 -2.44 -17.56
CA TYR A 518 16.90 -1.93 -18.92
C TYR A 518 18.28 -1.62 -19.51
N TRP A 519 19.12 -0.92 -18.75
CA TRP A 519 20.51 -0.63 -19.10
C TRP A 519 21.33 -1.89 -19.38
N ASN A 520 21.27 -2.89 -18.48
CA ASN A 520 21.95 -4.16 -18.67
C ASN A 520 21.47 -4.90 -19.93
N ARG A 521 20.16 -4.96 -20.19
CA ARG A 521 19.60 -5.63 -21.37
C ARG A 521 19.99 -4.90 -22.66
N ARG A 522 19.98 -3.56 -22.66
CA ARG A 522 20.34 -2.72 -23.80
C ARG A 522 21.79 -2.89 -24.23
N TRP A 523 22.71 -3.12 -23.30
CA TRP A 523 24.14 -3.26 -23.59
C TRP A 523 24.66 -4.70 -23.58
N SER A 524 23.89 -5.66 -23.07
CA SER A 524 24.16 -7.08 -23.28
C SER A 524 23.80 -7.53 -24.70
N LYS A 525 22.85 -6.87 -25.35
CA LYS A 525 22.62 -6.97 -26.80
C LYS A 525 23.52 -5.95 -27.50
N ASP A 526 24.55 -6.41 -28.19
CA ASP A 526 25.47 -5.55 -28.92
C ASP A 526 24.76 -4.85 -30.10
N GLN A 527 24.09 -3.71 -29.87
CA GLN A 527 23.59 -2.81 -30.93
C GLN A 527 23.61 -1.34 -30.48
N PHE A 528 24.70 -0.65 -30.83
CA PHE A 528 24.77 0.80 -30.97
C PHE A 528 23.71 1.32 -31.97
N SER A 529 22.50 1.65 -31.51
CA SER A 529 21.48 2.30 -32.36
C SER A 529 21.10 3.72 -31.94
N LEU A 530 21.42 4.18 -30.72
CA LEU A 530 21.20 5.59 -30.32
C LEU A 530 22.42 6.51 -30.50
N PHE A 531 23.63 5.95 -30.64
CA PHE A 531 24.85 6.74 -30.82
C PHE A 531 25.53 6.60 -32.20
N LYS A 532 24.95 5.84 -33.13
CA LYS A 532 25.50 5.71 -34.51
C LYS A 532 25.14 6.84 -35.47
N ASN A 533 24.55 7.94 -34.98
CA ASN A 533 24.21 9.12 -35.80
C ASN A 533 24.95 10.40 -35.34
N LYS A 534 26.25 10.31 -35.08
CA LYS A 534 27.09 11.52 -34.91
C LYS A 534 28.01 11.86 -36.09
N ASN A 535 28.09 11.02 -37.13
CA ASN A 535 28.98 11.26 -38.29
C ASN A 535 28.25 11.44 -39.64
N ARG A 536 26.99 11.90 -39.65
CA ARG A 536 26.37 12.45 -40.86
C ARG A 536 25.72 13.80 -40.56
N GLU A 537 26.51 14.83 -40.86
CA GLU A 537 26.14 16.18 -41.32
C GLU A 537 24.82 16.81 -40.81
N LYS A 538 25.02 17.90 -40.07
CA LYS A 538 24.23 19.15 -40.05
C LYS A 538 22.91 19.11 -40.84
N LYS A 539 21.81 18.80 -40.16
CA LYS A 539 20.49 19.49 -40.18
C LYS A 539 19.43 18.57 -39.54
N ARG A 540 18.60 19.14 -38.66
CA ARG A 540 17.30 18.66 -38.11
C ARG A 540 17.30 18.11 -36.66
N PRO A 541 17.15 18.99 -35.64
CA PRO A 541 16.69 18.61 -34.29
C PRO A 541 15.15 18.51 -34.18
N ILE A 542 14.40 18.73 -35.26
CA ILE A 542 12.94 18.95 -35.23
C ILE A 542 12.13 17.63 -35.28
N LYS A 543 12.68 16.52 -35.79
CA LYS A 543 11.89 15.30 -36.07
C LYS A 543 11.61 14.36 -34.88
N LEU A 544 12.41 14.37 -33.82
CA LEU A 544 12.16 13.51 -32.64
C LEU A 544 11.10 14.11 -31.72
N LYS A 545 11.17 15.43 -31.49
CA LYS A 545 10.17 16.19 -30.72
C LYS A 545 8.78 16.08 -31.35
N LEU A 546 8.70 16.22 -32.68
CA LEU A 546 7.46 16.05 -33.44
C LEU A 546 6.87 14.64 -33.40
N ARG A 547 7.67 13.56 -33.31
CA ARG A 547 7.13 12.19 -33.25
C ARG A 547 6.54 11.85 -31.88
N VAL A 548 7.11 12.38 -30.80
CA VAL A 548 6.57 12.22 -29.45
C VAL A 548 5.37 13.15 -29.24
N GLU A 549 5.44 14.40 -29.71
CA GLU A 549 4.30 15.34 -29.67
C GLU A 549 3.11 14.87 -30.53
N LEU A 550 3.32 14.32 -31.75
CA LEU A 550 2.22 13.81 -32.58
C LEU A 550 1.51 12.60 -31.97
N ILE A 551 2.21 11.75 -31.22
CA ILE A 551 1.62 10.56 -30.57
C ILE A 551 0.82 10.99 -29.33
N VAL A 552 1.34 11.94 -28.54
CA VAL A 552 0.61 12.53 -27.40
C VAL A 552 -0.63 13.31 -27.87
N PHE A 553 -0.54 14.07 -28.97
CA PHE A 553 -1.70 14.77 -29.54
C PHE A 553 -2.76 13.83 -30.15
N ARG A 554 -2.38 12.65 -30.65
CA ARG A 554 -3.33 11.69 -31.23
C ARG A 554 -4.13 10.95 -30.17
N TYR A 555 -3.59 10.76 -28.96
CA TYR A 555 -4.29 10.10 -27.84
C TYR A 555 -5.06 11.07 -26.93
N LEU A 556 -4.70 12.35 -26.87
CA LEU A 556 -5.52 13.38 -26.19
C LEU A 556 -6.79 13.77 -26.97
N ARG A 557 -6.90 13.41 -28.26
CA ARG A 557 -8.04 13.76 -29.11
C ARG A 557 -9.31 12.91 -28.90
N VAL A 558 -9.28 11.93 -27.99
CA VAL A 558 -10.43 11.06 -27.69
C VAL A 558 -11.22 11.51 -26.45
N GLY A 559 -10.78 12.56 -25.76
CA GLY A 559 -11.54 13.18 -24.68
C GLY A 559 -11.53 14.69 -24.83
N TYR A 560 -12.71 15.28 -25.04
CA TYR A 560 -13.02 16.72 -25.00
C TYR A 560 -12.71 17.56 -26.28
N PHE A 561 -13.75 17.80 -27.10
CA PHE A 561 -14.27 19.09 -27.64
C PHE A 561 -15.08 18.88 -28.95
N PRO A 562 -16.13 19.69 -29.24
CA PRO A 562 -17.13 19.43 -30.31
C PRO A 562 -16.74 19.94 -31.71
N ASP A 563 -17.36 19.34 -32.73
CA ASP A 563 -16.97 19.25 -34.16
C ASP A 563 -17.00 20.54 -35.03
N THR A 564 -17.17 21.75 -34.50
CA THR A 564 -17.45 22.92 -35.36
C THR A 564 -16.24 23.78 -35.77
N PHE A 565 -15.00 23.40 -35.46
CA PHE A 565 -13.80 24.23 -35.74
C PHE A 565 -12.87 23.70 -36.87
N CYS A 566 -13.35 22.77 -37.70
CA CYS A 566 -12.45 21.96 -38.55
C CYS A 566 -12.32 22.35 -40.04
N LEU A 567 -12.82 23.51 -40.49
CA LEU A 567 -12.87 23.83 -41.94
C LEU A 567 -11.95 24.95 -42.45
N THR A 568 -11.19 25.63 -41.61
CA THR A 568 -10.35 26.77 -42.04
C THR A 568 -8.83 26.53 -42.04
N THR A 569 -8.33 25.47 -41.40
CA THR A 569 -6.88 25.21 -41.27
C THR A 569 -6.29 24.25 -42.31
N VAL A 570 -7.11 23.56 -43.11
CA VAL A 570 -6.64 22.58 -44.10
C VAL A 570 -6.13 23.23 -45.40
N LYS A 571 -6.53 24.47 -45.72
CA LYS A 571 -6.14 25.15 -46.98
C LYS A 571 -4.78 25.86 -46.94
N THR A 572 -4.24 26.18 -45.77
CA THR A 572 -2.94 26.90 -45.66
C THR A 572 -1.72 25.99 -45.62
N PHE A 573 -1.89 24.69 -45.33
CA PHE A 573 -0.78 23.73 -45.28
C PHE A 573 -0.39 23.14 -46.64
N SER A 574 -1.26 23.23 -47.66
CA SER A 574 -0.98 22.67 -48.99
C SER A 574 -0.08 23.54 -49.87
N ILE A 575 0.19 24.80 -49.50
CA ILE A 575 1.00 25.75 -50.29
C ILE A 575 2.50 25.70 -49.88
N PHE A 576 2.82 25.14 -48.71
CA PHE A 576 4.20 25.11 -48.20
C PHE A 576 5.03 23.89 -48.63
N VAL A 577 4.42 22.91 -49.29
CA VAL A 577 5.10 21.65 -49.68
C VAL A 577 5.71 21.73 -51.09
N ASP A 578 5.25 22.64 -51.95
CA ASP A 578 5.72 22.72 -53.35
C ASP A 578 6.93 23.65 -53.57
N LEU A 579 7.35 24.43 -52.57
CA LEU A 579 8.44 25.40 -52.69
C LEU A 579 9.84 24.89 -52.28
N PHE A 580 9.98 23.62 -51.88
CA PHE A 580 11.26 23.05 -51.40
C PHE A 580 11.87 21.96 -52.30
N ASN A 581 11.38 21.79 -53.53
CA ASN A 581 11.91 20.81 -54.49
C ASN A 581 12.84 21.37 -55.58
N TYR A 582 13.30 22.62 -55.47
CA TYR A 582 14.41 23.12 -56.30
C TYR A 582 15.37 23.97 -55.45
N SER A 583 16.67 23.62 -55.51
CA SER A 583 17.88 24.24 -54.93
C SER A 583 18.44 23.61 -53.66
#